data_AF-M1WDC4-F1
#
_entry.id   AF-M1WDC4-F1
#
_cell.length_a   1.000
_cell.length_b   1.000
_cell.length_c   1.000
_cell.angle_alpha   90.00
_cell.angle_beta   90.00
_cell.angle_gamma   90.00
#
_symmetry.space_group_name_H-M   'P 1'
#
loop_
_entity.id
_entity.type
_entity.pdbx_description
1 polymer ?
#
loop_
_entity_poly.entity_id
_entity_poly.type
_entity_poly.pdbx_seq_one_letter_code
_entity_poly.pdbx_strand_id
1 'polypeptide(L)'
;MRAFSLLTLLLPFVAANTHHQCDCWTWSAGGDWIQNAELTHYICQKWPDHTEFDDKSNRCKTVKGFVLDGDIWEADCIEYGTKQGYYPIRADGSVDNSKKMTVGAATGSCPNRG
;
A
#
# COMPACT_ATOMS: atom_id res chain seq x y z
N MET A 1 -35.60 -21.79 35.11
CA MET A 1 -34.14 -21.93 35.00
C MET A 1 -33.72 -21.27 33.70
N ARG A 2 -32.87 -20.23 33.76
CA ARG A 2 -32.39 -19.48 32.60
C ARG A 2 -31.30 -20.31 31.91
N ALA A 3 -31.56 -20.78 30.70
CA ALA A 3 -30.53 -21.34 29.84
C ALA A 3 -29.71 -20.16 29.29
N PHE A 4 -28.48 -20.01 29.77
CA PHE A 4 -27.54 -19.06 29.20
C PHE A 4 -27.09 -19.58 27.84
N SER A 5 -27.47 -18.84 26.79
CA SER A 5 -26.96 -19.00 25.43
C SER A 5 -25.44 -18.79 25.43
N LEU A 6 -24.68 -19.89 25.45
CA LEU A 6 -23.27 -19.89 25.06
C LEU A 6 -23.20 -19.86 23.54
N LEU A 7 -23.59 -18.72 22.94
CA LEU A 7 -23.05 -18.34 21.64
C LEU A 7 -21.59 -17.96 21.91
N THR A 8 -20.71 -18.96 21.93
CA THR A 8 -19.28 -18.73 21.80
C THR A 8 -19.08 -18.04 20.47
N LEU A 9 -18.82 -16.73 20.52
CA LEU A 9 -18.30 -15.94 19.41
C LEU A 9 -17.08 -16.70 18.85
N LEU A 10 -17.31 -17.47 17.78
CA LEU A 10 -16.28 -17.80 16.82
C LEU A 10 -15.94 -16.49 16.12
N LEU A 11 -15.13 -15.65 16.78
CA LEU A 11 -14.44 -14.57 16.09
C LEU A 11 -13.63 -15.24 14.99
N PRO A 12 -13.94 -15.00 13.70
CA PRO A 12 -13.04 -15.45 12.66
C PRO A 12 -11.73 -14.71 12.91
N PHE A 13 -10.69 -15.45 13.30
CA PHE A 13 -9.32 -14.99 13.19
C PHE A 13 -9.05 -14.83 11.70
N VAL A 14 -9.53 -13.73 11.11
CA VAL A 14 -9.00 -13.22 9.86
C VAL A 14 -7.57 -12.81 10.24
N ALA A 15 -6.60 -13.66 9.90
CA ALA A 15 -5.21 -13.27 10.01
C ALA A 15 -5.07 -12.00 9.17
N ALA A 16 -4.91 -10.86 9.84
CA ALA A 16 -4.73 -9.60 9.14
C ALA A 16 -3.50 -9.76 8.25
N ASN A 17 -3.65 -9.45 6.95
CA ASN A 17 -2.59 -9.56 5.96
C ASN A 17 -1.58 -8.42 6.18
N THR A 18 -0.84 -8.49 7.30
CA THR A 18 -0.03 -7.39 7.83
C THR A 18 1.42 -7.50 7.40
N HIS A 19 2.00 -6.39 6.92
CA HIS A 19 3.32 -6.35 6.31
C HIS A 19 4.17 -5.20 6.84
N HIS A 20 5.50 -5.39 6.85
CA HIS A 20 6.46 -4.35 7.23
C HIS A 20 6.97 -3.52 6.05
N GLN A 21 6.70 -3.97 4.83
CA GLN A 21 7.06 -3.24 3.64
C GLN A 21 6.14 -3.61 2.47
N CYS A 22 5.86 -2.65 1.62
CA CYS A 22 5.12 -2.87 0.40
C CYS A 22 5.65 -1.98 -0.75
N ASP A 23 5.41 -2.40 -1.98
CA ASP A 23 5.59 -1.63 -3.21
C ASP A 23 4.35 -1.71 -4.10
N CYS A 24 4.24 -0.79 -5.05
CA CYS A 24 3.29 -0.87 -6.14
C CYS A 24 4.04 -1.24 -7.42
N TRP A 25 3.44 -2.14 -8.19
CA TRP A 25 3.88 -2.51 -9.52
C TRP A 25 2.86 -2.01 -10.52
N THR A 26 3.35 -1.61 -11.69
CA THR A 26 2.48 -1.10 -12.75
C THR A 26 2.82 -1.71 -14.08
N TRP A 27 1.82 -1.70 -14.95
CA TRP A 27 1.93 -2.19 -16.31
C TRP A 27 1.34 -1.17 -17.28
N SER A 28 1.98 -1.07 -18.45
CA SER A 28 1.57 -0.23 -19.57
C SER A 28 1.30 -1.13 -20.78
N ALA A 29 0.38 -0.73 -21.66
CA ALA A 29 0.02 -1.52 -22.85
C ALA A 29 1.25 -1.93 -23.67
N GLY A 30 1.52 -3.24 -23.73
CA GLY A 30 2.65 -3.82 -24.46
C GLY A 30 3.98 -3.86 -23.69
N GLY A 31 3.99 -3.56 -22.39
CA GLY A 31 5.17 -3.66 -21.53
C GLY A 31 5.18 -4.87 -20.59
N ASP A 32 6.17 -4.92 -19.71
CA ASP A 32 6.25 -5.84 -18.57
C ASP A 32 5.78 -5.14 -17.28
N TRP A 33 5.49 -5.94 -16.24
CA TRP A 33 5.27 -5.41 -14.90
C TRP A 33 6.59 -4.83 -14.36
N ILE A 34 6.56 -3.56 -13.97
CA ILE A 34 7.70 -2.87 -13.37
C ILE A 34 7.33 -2.28 -12.03
N GLN A 35 8.28 -2.26 -11.10
CA GLN A 35 8.12 -1.58 -9.83
C GLN A 35 7.96 -0.07 -10.08
N ASN A 36 6.95 0.54 -9.49
CA ASN A 36 6.62 1.94 -9.67
C ASN A 36 6.93 2.72 -8.39
N ALA A 37 8.15 3.26 -8.33
CA ALA A 37 8.65 4.02 -7.19
C ALA A 37 7.77 5.23 -6.86
N GLU A 38 7.32 5.96 -7.88
CA GLU A 38 6.49 7.16 -7.72
C GLU A 38 5.13 6.85 -7.11
N LEU A 39 4.43 5.83 -7.61
CA LEU A 39 3.14 5.39 -7.05
C LEU A 39 3.32 4.83 -5.63
N THR A 40 4.40 4.08 -5.41
CA THR A 40 4.75 3.55 -4.08
C THR A 40 4.97 4.68 -3.08
N HIS A 41 5.78 5.69 -3.45
CA HIS A 41 6.07 6.83 -2.59
C HIS A 41 4.80 7.64 -2.31
N TYR A 42 3.98 7.88 -3.33
CA TYR A 42 2.72 8.60 -3.18
C TYR A 42 1.78 7.92 -2.17
N ILE A 43 1.60 6.60 -2.25
CA ILE A 43 0.76 5.86 -1.28
C ILE A 43 1.41 5.80 0.10
N CYS A 44 2.73 5.74 0.18
CA CYS A 44 3.45 5.78 1.45
C CYS A 44 3.14 7.04 2.27
N GLN A 45 2.82 8.16 1.61
CA GLN A 45 2.44 9.42 2.28
C GLN A 45 1.07 9.37 2.97
N LYS A 46 0.29 8.29 2.85
CA LYS A 46 -0.97 8.12 3.60
C LYS A 46 -0.74 7.88 5.09
N TRP A 47 0.45 7.41 5.48
CA TRP A 47 0.81 7.11 6.87
C TRP A 47 2.16 7.75 7.27
N PRO A 48 2.32 9.08 7.14
CA PRO A 48 3.63 9.75 7.21
C PRO A 48 4.33 9.58 8.57
N ASP A 49 3.59 9.36 9.65
CA ASP A 49 4.15 9.13 10.98
C ASP A 49 4.58 7.68 11.26
N HIS A 50 4.17 6.76 10.39
CA HIS A 50 4.25 5.31 10.57
C HIS A 50 4.96 4.58 9.43
N THR A 51 5.24 5.26 8.33
CA THR A 51 5.94 4.70 7.19
C THR A 51 7.01 5.62 6.64
N GLU A 52 8.05 5.04 6.04
CA GLU A 52 9.14 5.72 5.38
C GLU A 52 9.36 5.11 4.00
N PHE A 53 9.49 5.95 2.98
CA PHE A 53 9.86 5.49 1.65
C PHE A 53 11.39 5.27 1.59
N ASP A 54 11.81 4.04 1.25
CA ASP A 54 13.21 3.69 1.06
C ASP A 54 13.58 3.80 -0.42
N ASP A 55 14.24 4.90 -0.78
CA ASP A 55 14.71 5.17 -2.15
C ASP A 55 15.63 4.08 -2.72
N LYS A 56 16.30 3.29 -1.87
CA LYS A 56 17.20 2.22 -2.34
C LYS A 56 16.44 1.00 -2.86
N SER A 57 15.31 0.68 -2.24
CA SER A 57 14.49 -0.47 -2.61
C SER A 57 13.20 -0.10 -3.32
N ASN A 58 12.89 1.21 -3.41
CA ASN A 58 11.64 1.76 -3.89
C ASN A 58 10.43 1.17 -3.16
N ARG A 59 10.54 0.98 -1.84
CA ARG A 59 9.50 0.40 -0.99
C ARG A 59 9.09 1.36 0.09
N CYS A 60 7.82 1.27 0.47
CA CYS A 60 7.33 1.87 1.69
C CYS A 60 7.56 0.91 2.86
N LYS A 61 8.29 1.32 3.89
CA LYS A 61 8.61 0.53 5.08
C LYS A 61 7.87 1.06 6.29
N THR A 62 7.40 0.18 7.15
CA THR A 62 6.78 0.56 8.42
C THR A 62 7.82 0.91 9.47
N VAL A 63 7.52 1.88 10.32
CA VAL A 63 8.29 2.24 11.51
C VAL A 63 7.43 2.12 12.76
N LYS A 64 8.07 2.17 13.94
CA LYS A 64 7.40 2.27 15.25
C LYS A 64 6.36 1.15 15.54
N GLY A 65 6.59 -0.05 15.02
CA GLY A 65 5.70 -1.20 15.24
C GLY A 65 4.37 -1.14 14.48
N PHE A 66 4.21 -0.20 13.56
CA PHE A 66 3.09 -0.20 12.62
C PHE A 66 3.21 -1.36 11.63
N VAL A 67 2.08 -1.77 11.07
CA VAL A 67 2.00 -2.78 10.01
C VAL A 67 1.05 -2.29 8.92
N LEU A 68 1.41 -2.53 7.66
CA LEU A 68 0.58 -2.25 6.51
C LEU A 68 -0.39 -3.40 6.28
N ASP A 69 -1.66 -3.08 6.07
CA ASP A 69 -2.61 -4.05 5.54
C ASP A 69 -2.38 -4.19 4.03
N GLY A 70 -2.01 -5.39 3.60
CA GLY A 70 -1.67 -5.68 2.21
C GLY A 70 -2.84 -5.54 1.24
N ASP A 71 -4.06 -5.80 1.70
CA ASP A 71 -5.25 -5.69 0.88
C ASP A 71 -5.61 -4.21 0.67
N ILE A 72 -5.48 -3.40 1.73
CA ILE A 72 -5.63 -1.93 1.63
C ILE A 72 -4.54 -1.36 0.71
N TRP A 73 -3.29 -1.84 0.86
CA TRP A 73 -2.18 -1.39 0.03
C TRP A 73 -2.42 -1.69 -1.45
N GLU A 74 -2.81 -2.94 -1.78
CA GLU A 74 -3.15 -3.34 -3.15
C GLU A 74 -4.30 -2.51 -3.72
N ALA A 75 -5.37 -2.32 -2.93
CA ALA A 75 -6.50 -1.50 -3.33
C ALA A 75 -6.10 -0.06 -3.64
N ASP A 76 -5.22 0.53 -2.83
CA ASP A 76 -4.69 1.88 -3.05
C ASP A 76 -3.80 1.95 -4.30
N CYS A 77 -2.92 0.97 -4.53
CA CYS A 77 -2.11 0.91 -5.76
C CYS A 77 -3.02 0.89 -7.00
N ILE A 78 -4.08 0.09 -6.98
CA ILE A 78 -5.05 -0.01 -8.09
C ILE A 78 -5.81 1.31 -8.26
N GLU A 79 -6.39 1.84 -7.18
CA GLU A 79 -7.26 3.01 -7.21
C GLU A 79 -6.50 4.25 -7.69
N TYR A 80 -5.34 4.55 -7.11
CA TYR A 80 -4.53 5.70 -7.50
C TYR A 80 -3.76 5.48 -8.80
N GLY A 81 -3.30 4.25 -9.07
CA GLY A 81 -2.61 3.93 -10.31
C GLY A 81 -3.52 4.07 -11.53
N THR A 82 -4.77 3.61 -11.45
CA THR A 82 -5.62 3.44 -12.64
C THR A 82 -6.81 4.39 -12.73
N LYS A 83 -7.32 4.93 -11.62
CA LYS A 83 -8.54 5.75 -11.61
C LYS A 83 -8.32 7.17 -11.14
N GLN A 84 -7.86 7.33 -9.89
CA GLN A 84 -7.73 8.65 -9.28
C GLN A 84 -6.50 9.38 -9.78
N GLY A 85 -5.48 8.66 -10.24
CA GLY A 85 -4.16 9.20 -10.57
C GLY A 85 -3.35 9.53 -9.32
N TYR A 86 -2.03 9.60 -9.50
CA TYR A 86 -1.07 9.88 -8.44
C TYR A 86 -0.09 10.97 -8.89
N TYR A 87 0.67 11.49 -7.95
CA TYR A 87 1.54 12.64 -8.15
C TYR A 87 2.94 12.35 -7.60
N PRO A 88 4.00 12.91 -8.19
CA PRO A 88 5.34 12.78 -7.63
C PRO A 88 5.42 13.39 -6.24
N ILE A 89 6.28 12.86 -5.40
CA ILE A 89 6.63 13.46 -4.11
C ILE A 89 7.95 14.21 -4.26
N ARG A 90 7.97 15.47 -3.83
CA ARG A 90 9.17 16.32 -3.87
C ARG A 90 10.16 15.91 -2.78
N ALA A 91 11.40 16.37 -2.89
CA ALA A 91 12.44 16.13 -1.91
C ALA A 91 12.12 16.65 -0.49
N ASP A 92 11.23 17.63 -0.37
CA ASP A 92 10.73 18.15 0.91
C ASP A 92 9.53 17.35 1.47
N GLY A 93 9.14 16.25 0.83
CA GLY A 93 8.00 15.42 1.18
C GLY A 93 6.65 15.95 0.69
N SER A 94 6.60 17.12 0.04
CA SER A 94 5.36 17.68 -0.48
C SER A 94 4.90 17.02 -1.78
N VAL A 95 3.59 16.96 -2.01
CA VAL A 95 3.02 16.45 -3.26
C VAL A 95 3.21 17.44 -4.40
N ASP A 96 3.74 16.97 -5.54
CA ASP A 96 3.83 17.75 -6.78
C ASP A 96 2.57 17.65 -7.64
N ASN A 97 1.60 18.52 -7.35
CA ASN A 97 0.35 18.60 -8.10
C ASN A 97 0.47 19.08 -9.57
N SER A 98 1.67 19.44 -10.04
CA SER A 98 1.87 19.91 -11.42
C SER A 98 1.76 18.79 -12.46
N LYS A 99 1.98 17.54 -12.05
CA LYS A 99 1.98 16.37 -12.94
C LYS A 99 1.18 15.22 -12.34
N LYS A 100 -0.02 15.01 -12.86
CA LYS A 100 -0.85 13.84 -12.55
C LYS A 100 -0.47 12.68 -13.45
N MET A 101 -0.26 11.49 -12.87
CA MET A 101 0.09 10.27 -13.58
C MET A 101 -1.00 9.20 -13.42
N THR A 102 -1.16 8.35 -14.44
CA THR A 102 -2.02 7.15 -14.43
C THR A 102 -1.32 6.07 -15.25
N VAL A 103 -1.65 4.80 -14.98
CA VAL A 103 -1.11 3.62 -15.65
C VAL A 103 -2.22 2.71 -16.15
N GLY A 104 -1.89 1.81 -17.08
CA GLY A 104 -2.87 0.87 -17.65
C GLY A 104 -3.36 -0.17 -16.65
N ALA A 105 -2.46 -0.66 -15.79
CA ALA A 105 -2.78 -1.49 -14.64
C ALA A 105 -1.80 -1.25 -13.49
N ALA A 106 -2.25 -1.53 -12.27
CA ALA A 106 -1.44 -1.46 -11.06
C ALA A 106 -1.79 -2.64 -10.14
N THR A 107 -0.85 -3.03 -9.29
CA THR A 107 -1.03 -4.03 -8.22
C THR A 107 -0.14 -3.69 -7.03
N GLY A 108 -0.53 -4.10 -5.83
CA GLY A 108 0.29 -4.01 -4.64
C GLY A 108 1.07 -5.30 -4.41
N SER A 109 2.28 -5.16 -3.90
CA SER A 109 3.11 -6.29 -3.48
C SER A 109 3.69 -6.00 -2.10
N CYS A 110 3.44 -6.89 -1.16
CA CYS A 110 3.96 -6.79 0.19
C CYS A 110 4.78 -8.05 0.51
N PRO A 111 6.10 -8.02 0.27
CA PRO A 111 6.94 -9.18 0.48
C PRO A 111 7.17 -9.45 1.98
N ASN A 112 6.80 -10.65 2.40
CA ASN A 112 7.11 -11.22 3.72
C ASN A 112 8.63 -11.39 3.90
N ARG A 113 9.37 -10.32 4.22
CA ARG A 113 10.76 -10.41 4.67
C ARG A 113 11.02 -9.36 5.75
N GLY A 114 10.90 -9.82 7.00
CA GLY A 114 11.74 -9.35 8.11
C GLY A 114 13.03 -10.15 8.13
#